data_AF-A0A3M1JHQ4-F1
#
_entry.id   AF-A0A3M1JHQ4-F1
#
_cell.length_a   1.000
_cell.length_b   1.000
_cell.length_c   1.000
_cell.angle_alpha   90.00
_cell.angle_beta   90.00
_cell.angle_gamma   90.00
#
_symmetry.space_group_name_H-M   'P 1'
#
loop_
_entity.id
_entity.type
_entity.pdbx_description
1 polymer ?
#
loop_
_entity_poly.entity_id
_entity_poly.type
_entity_poly.pdbx_seq_one_letter_code
_entity_poly.pdbx_strand_id
1 'polypeptide(L)'
;MSFFRSKKRWLPKRASSQVDWAISLGIFLLYIAWFFILARPIYETDNSLETIAEFIADEIVENSSWTVSKIPLFFNSTYSDAFEPVIAGFPFDWDNSSFTISPERYFAVDSVMNRLYSVYSTSGGNFTVWLVHSEADYEVPFFSKDLEATENYARITGKDFEVSFLNSSVSQAEYRNVLRIINYSLFINGAEFIANWSDFFGRPVIARYLSGTGDANQTFMIFPERSRIFFDVSASGFVDNTITLSFALDDYPSYYANPDAMGDFNYSLNGCVNSSGDYLKIYSSLSGIVFRTDKEAFYRMCAINQSVLYLNLTAEGDGLEGVIIFHDASENLSTYWRPVNYGVGVAVKRKGLSLSKIEELSEKNYELVKDYWNIPENVDFSFSLYNSSNEEVVSFEPERPLETDNVFAVKRSTGIVDKSGVWKPYTLVVRAW
;
A
#
# COMPACT_ATOMS: atom_id res chain seq x y z
N MET A 1 -9.35 44.13 93.05
CA MET A 1 -9.73 43.11 92.05
C MET A 1 -10.19 43.84 90.80
N SER A 2 -9.30 44.09 89.84
CA SER A 2 -9.64 44.46 88.46
C SER A 2 -8.47 44.08 87.56
N PHE A 3 -8.80 43.46 86.43
CA PHE A 3 -7.88 42.94 85.41
C PHE A 3 -7.44 44.07 84.48
N PHE A 4 -6.13 44.23 84.23
CA PHE A 4 -5.63 44.95 83.06
C PHE A 4 -4.63 44.08 82.28
N ARG A 5 -5.07 43.62 81.11
CA ARG A 5 -4.30 42.90 80.08
C ARG A 5 -3.34 43.87 79.39
N SER A 6 -2.04 43.57 79.41
CA SER A 6 -1.04 44.20 78.54
C SER A 6 -0.98 43.46 77.19
N LYS A 7 -1.42 44.14 76.13
CA LYS A 7 -1.30 43.69 74.73
C LYS A 7 0.15 43.86 74.25
N LYS A 8 0.89 42.77 74.08
CA LYS A 8 2.13 42.75 73.28
C LYS A 8 1.76 42.72 71.79
N ARG A 9 2.01 43.83 71.10
CA ARG A 9 1.92 43.99 69.64
C ARG A 9 2.98 43.10 68.97
N TRP A 10 2.55 42.06 68.26
CA TRP A 10 3.38 41.35 67.30
C TRP A 10 3.33 42.11 65.96
N LEU A 11 4.44 42.73 65.57
CA LEU A 11 4.61 43.27 64.21
C LEU A 11 4.93 42.11 63.27
N PRO A 12 4.16 41.90 62.18
CA PRO A 12 4.48 40.88 61.20
C PRO A 12 5.70 41.32 60.38
N LYS A 13 6.87 40.76 60.68
CA LYS A 13 8.02 40.77 59.76
C LYS A 13 7.74 39.77 58.63
N ARG A 14 6.90 40.13 57.68
CA ARG A 14 6.61 39.34 56.47
C ARG A 14 6.55 40.28 55.26
N ALA A 15 7.73 40.64 54.74
CA ALA A 15 7.85 41.24 53.41
C ALA A 15 9.29 41.14 52.86
N SER A 16 10.33 41.12 53.69
CA SER A 16 11.72 41.08 53.18
C SER A 16 12.18 39.69 52.69
N SER A 17 11.54 38.60 53.13
CA SER A 17 12.05 37.24 52.84
C SER A 17 11.80 36.76 51.41
N GLN A 18 10.82 37.32 50.69
CA GLN A 18 10.53 36.89 49.31
C GLN A 18 11.50 37.53 48.31
N VAL A 19 11.90 38.77 48.57
CA VAL A 19 12.89 39.48 47.73
C VAL A 19 14.27 38.84 47.91
N ASP A 20 14.68 38.54 49.15
CA ASP A 20 15.95 37.84 49.42
C ASP A 20 15.99 36.45 48.78
N TRP A 21 14.84 35.73 48.77
CA TRP A 21 14.76 34.42 48.12
C TRP A 21 14.88 34.52 46.59
N ALA A 22 14.21 35.48 45.97
CA ALA A 22 14.29 35.69 44.52
C ALA A 22 15.70 36.11 44.08
N ILE A 23 16.36 36.98 44.84
CA ILE A 23 17.76 37.38 44.58
C ILE A 23 18.70 36.19 44.74
N SER A 24 18.54 35.39 45.80
CA SER A 24 19.38 34.20 46.04
C SER A 24 19.19 33.13 44.95
N LEU A 25 17.96 32.93 44.48
CA LEU A 25 17.67 32.02 43.38
C LEU A 25 18.28 32.51 42.06
N GLY A 26 18.19 33.82 41.79
CA GLY A 26 18.79 34.43 40.59
C GLY A 26 20.31 34.27 40.56
N ILE A 27 20.98 34.52 41.69
CA ILE A 27 22.44 34.31 41.81
C ILE A 27 22.78 32.83 41.65
N PHE A 28 21.99 31.92 42.22
CA PHE A 28 22.22 30.49 42.08
C PHE A 28 22.05 29.99 40.64
N LEU A 29 21.01 30.43 39.93
CA LEU A 29 20.82 30.09 38.52
C LEU A 29 21.91 30.66 37.64
N LEU A 30 22.36 31.88 37.92
CA LEU A 30 23.48 32.50 37.21
C LEU A 30 24.78 31.73 37.48
N TYR A 31 25.01 31.29 38.72
CA TYR A 31 26.12 30.42 39.06
C TYR A 31 26.05 29.06 38.35
N ILE A 32 24.88 28.44 38.24
CA ILE A 32 24.69 27.19 37.48
C ILE A 32 24.95 27.43 35.99
N ALA A 33 24.47 28.52 35.41
CA ALA A 33 24.73 28.86 34.02
C ALA A 33 26.23 29.05 33.77
N TRP A 34 26.90 29.79 34.67
CA TRP A 34 28.37 29.92 34.64
C TRP A 34 29.08 28.60 34.86
N PHE A 35 28.56 27.71 35.71
CA PHE A 35 29.09 26.37 35.90
C PHE A 35 28.98 25.55 34.62
N PHE A 36 27.87 25.57 33.88
CA PHE A 36 27.78 24.88 32.60
C PHE A 36 28.64 25.52 31.49
N ILE A 37 28.89 26.83 31.57
CA ILE A 37 29.79 27.54 30.62
C ILE A 37 31.26 27.25 30.94
N LEU A 38 31.66 27.24 32.22
CA LEU A 38 33.05 27.06 32.66
C LEU A 38 33.44 25.60 32.86
N ALA A 39 32.52 24.80 33.39
CA ALA A 39 32.61 23.35 33.45
C ALA A 39 31.97 22.71 32.23
N ARG A 40 31.91 23.43 31.08
CA ARG A 40 31.93 22.75 29.79
C ARG A 40 33.11 21.79 29.92
N PRO A 41 32.88 20.46 29.97
CA PRO A 41 33.99 19.55 30.03
C PRO A 41 34.88 19.96 28.87
N ILE A 42 36.10 20.40 29.20
CA ILE A 42 37.19 20.32 28.25
C ILE A 42 37.33 18.81 28.12
N TYR A 43 36.50 18.21 27.28
CA TYR A 43 36.89 17.02 26.58
C TYR A 43 38.16 17.52 25.88
N GLU A 44 39.30 17.33 26.52
CA GLU A 44 40.44 16.83 25.79
C GLU A 44 39.91 15.53 25.17
N THR A 45 39.16 15.68 24.06
CA THR A 45 39.12 14.66 23.05
C THR A 45 40.58 14.36 22.89
N ASP A 46 40.95 13.13 23.19
CA ASP A 46 42.24 12.62 22.79
C ASP A 46 42.24 12.86 21.28
N ASN A 47 42.78 14.01 20.83
CA ASN A 47 42.80 14.49 19.45
C ASN A 47 43.78 13.63 18.64
N SER A 48 43.92 12.37 19.05
CA SER A 48 44.48 11.33 18.26
C SER A 48 43.69 11.29 16.95
N LEU A 49 44.45 11.30 15.85
CA LEU A 49 43.91 11.09 14.51
C LEU A 49 43.08 9.79 14.44
N GLU A 50 43.34 8.84 15.33
CA GLU A 50 42.55 7.62 15.52
C GLU A 50 41.10 7.91 15.91
N THR A 51 40.87 8.66 16.99
CA THR A 51 39.51 9.01 17.43
C THR A 51 38.77 9.83 16.37
N ILE A 52 39.47 10.72 15.66
CA ILE A 52 38.87 11.54 14.59
C ILE A 52 38.51 10.67 13.37
N ALA A 53 39.39 9.76 12.95
CA ALA A 53 39.09 8.86 11.83
C ALA A 53 37.94 7.89 12.15
N GLU A 54 37.83 7.43 13.39
CA GLU A 54 36.69 6.62 13.85
C GLU A 54 35.40 7.44 13.82
N PHE A 55 35.42 8.67 14.34
CA PHE A 55 34.29 9.59 14.29
C PHE A 55 33.83 9.86 12.85
N ILE A 56 34.75 10.17 11.93
CA ILE A 56 34.44 10.37 10.50
C ILE A 56 33.81 9.10 9.92
N ALA A 57 34.33 7.91 10.26
CA ALA A 57 33.77 6.66 9.81
C ALA A 57 32.34 6.41 10.35
N ASP A 58 32.03 6.85 11.57
CA ASP A 58 30.67 6.82 12.13
C ASP A 58 29.75 7.80 11.42
N GLU A 59 30.20 9.04 11.18
CA GLU A 59 29.43 10.06 10.46
C GLU A 59 29.11 9.66 9.02
N ILE A 60 30.07 9.05 8.30
CA ILE A 60 29.81 8.49 6.96
C ILE A 60 28.73 7.40 7.04
N VAL A 61 28.84 6.50 8.01
CA VAL A 61 27.85 5.42 8.17
C VAL A 61 26.49 5.99 8.52
N GLU A 62 26.40 6.97 9.41
CA GLU A 62 25.14 7.58 9.81
C GLU A 62 24.49 8.31 8.65
N ASN A 63 25.21 9.25 8.03
CA ASN A 63 24.70 10.14 6.97
C ASN A 63 24.44 9.42 5.64
N SER A 64 25.15 8.32 5.35
CA SER A 64 24.94 7.54 4.13
C SER A 64 24.13 6.26 4.34
N SER A 65 23.67 5.97 5.56
CA SER A 65 22.81 4.81 5.80
C SER A 65 21.35 5.06 5.43
N TRP A 66 20.66 3.96 5.14
CA TRP A 66 19.22 3.91 5.06
C TRP A 66 18.70 2.57 5.59
N THR A 67 17.38 2.49 5.74
CA THR A 67 16.70 1.25 6.13
C THR A 67 15.73 0.83 5.04
N VAL A 68 15.85 -0.42 4.59
CA VAL A 68 14.91 -1.03 3.65
C VAL A 68 14.05 -2.04 4.39
N SER A 69 12.73 -1.93 4.23
CA SER A 69 11.74 -2.84 4.81
C SER A 69 11.28 -3.84 3.76
N LYS A 70 11.24 -5.13 4.11
CA LYS A 70 10.74 -6.21 3.25
C LYS A 70 9.65 -6.97 3.98
N ILE A 71 8.46 -7.04 3.40
CA ILE A 71 7.31 -7.74 3.97
C ILE A 71 6.92 -8.87 3.01
N PRO A 72 7.00 -10.14 3.42
CA PRO A 72 6.58 -11.23 2.55
C PRO A 72 5.06 -11.25 2.47
N LEU A 73 4.53 -11.29 1.25
CA LEU A 73 3.14 -11.54 0.93
C LEU A 73 3.04 -12.98 0.42
N PHE A 74 2.27 -13.79 1.12
CA PHE A 74 2.00 -15.17 0.76
C PHE A 74 0.68 -15.20 0.00
N PHE A 75 0.70 -15.71 -1.22
CA PHE A 75 -0.49 -15.88 -2.02
C PHE A 75 -0.74 -17.35 -2.25
N ASN A 76 -2.00 -17.76 -2.19
CA ASN A 76 -2.44 -19.11 -2.51
C ASN A 76 -3.57 -19.02 -3.54
N SER A 77 -3.31 -19.56 -4.73
CA SER A 77 -4.31 -19.71 -5.77
C SER A 77 -4.50 -21.18 -6.06
N THR A 78 -5.75 -21.63 -6.15
CA THR A 78 -6.03 -22.98 -6.66
C THR A 78 -5.90 -23.07 -8.18
N TYR A 79 -5.57 -21.97 -8.85
CA TYR A 79 -5.59 -21.86 -10.31
C TYR A 79 -4.21 -21.68 -10.89
N SER A 80 -4.00 -22.31 -12.04
CA SER A 80 -2.83 -22.10 -12.87
C SER A 80 -3.26 -21.25 -14.06
N ASP A 81 -3.05 -19.95 -13.99
CA ASP A 81 -3.34 -19.06 -15.10
C ASP A 81 -2.32 -17.91 -15.18
N ALA A 82 -2.09 -17.37 -16.37
CA ALA A 82 -1.06 -16.37 -16.63
C ALA A 82 -1.38 -14.97 -16.07
N PHE A 83 -2.66 -14.69 -15.79
CA PHE A 83 -3.13 -13.36 -15.41
C PHE A 83 -4.33 -13.43 -14.46
N GLU A 84 -4.11 -13.86 -13.23
CA GLU A 84 -5.14 -13.86 -12.19
C GLU A 84 -5.08 -12.56 -11.36
N PRO A 85 -6.19 -11.82 -11.26
CA PRO A 85 -6.29 -10.67 -10.37
C PRO A 85 -6.06 -11.01 -8.91
N VAL A 86 -5.37 -10.12 -8.20
CA VAL A 86 -5.14 -10.18 -6.76
C VAL A 86 -5.62 -8.88 -6.14
N ILE A 87 -6.48 -9.02 -5.14
CA ILE A 87 -6.96 -7.94 -4.28
C ILE A 87 -6.51 -8.29 -2.87
N ALA A 88 -5.64 -7.47 -2.29
CA ALA A 88 -5.12 -7.67 -0.95
C ALA A 88 -5.26 -6.40 -0.11
N GLY A 89 -5.55 -6.54 1.17
CA GLY A 89 -5.51 -5.42 2.11
C GLY A 89 -4.10 -4.85 2.22
N PHE A 90 -4.01 -3.51 2.26
CA PHE A 90 -2.79 -2.74 2.31
C PHE A 90 -2.86 -1.75 3.49
N PRO A 91 -2.52 -2.20 4.72
CA PRO A 91 -2.63 -1.39 5.92
C PRO A 91 -1.45 -0.42 6.11
N PHE A 92 -0.64 -0.19 5.07
CA PHE A 92 0.56 0.63 5.16
C PHE A 92 0.29 2.03 4.63
N ASP A 93 0.76 3.03 5.37
CA ASP A 93 0.72 4.43 4.96
C ASP A 93 1.96 4.76 4.12
N TRP A 94 2.05 4.12 2.94
CA TRP A 94 3.18 4.26 2.01
C TRP A 94 2.72 4.93 0.72
N ASP A 95 3.52 5.86 0.21
CA ASP A 95 3.28 6.45 -1.10
C ASP A 95 3.61 5.44 -2.21
N ASN A 96 2.89 5.51 -3.33
CA ASN A 96 3.04 4.65 -4.49
C ASN A 96 4.46 4.64 -5.08
N SER A 97 5.26 5.70 -4.89
CA SER A 97 6.65 5.73 -5.34
C SER A 97 7.63 5.09 -4.35
N SER A 98 7.25 4.92 -3.08
CA SER A 98 8.17 4.51 -2.00
C SER A 98 8.28 2.99 -1.81
N PHE A 99 7.56 2.20 -2.60
CA PHE A 99 7.61 0.75 -2.53
C PHE A 99 7.51 0.07 -3.90
N THR A 100 7.89 -1.20 -3.92
CA THR A 100 7.72 -2.10 -5.05
C THR A 100 7.35 -3.50 -4.59
N ILE A 101 6.95 -4.35 -5.53
CA ILE A 101 6.79 -5.78 -5.31
C ILE A 101 7.96 -6.48 -6.00
N SER A 102 8.65 -7.37 -5.27
CA SER A 102 9.78 -8.17 -5.74
C SER A 102 9.41 -9.66 -5.82
N PRO A 103 9.70 -10.36 -6.94
CA PRO A 103 10.28 -9.83 -8.18
C PRO A 103 9.36 -8.77 -8.80
N GLU A 104 9.92 -7.83 -9.58
CA GLU A 104 9.20 -6.67 -10.13
C GLU A 104 7.87 -7.09 -10.79
N ARG A 105 6.77 -6.63 -10.20
CA ARG A 105 5.41 -6.94 -10.63
C ARG A 105 4.59 -5.67 -10.67
N TYR A 106 3.55 -5.70 -11.49
CA TYR A 106 2.63 -4.59 -11.64
C TYR A 106 1.65 -4.57 -10.48
N PHE A 107 1.51 -3.43 -9.85
CA PHE A 107 0.55 -3.23 -8.79
C PHE A 107 -0.03 -1.82 -8.82
N ALA A 108 -1.11 -1.64 -8.08
CA ALA A 108 -1.67 -0.35 -7.75
C ALA A 108 -2.12 -0.39 -6.30
N VAL A 109 -1.85 0.68 -5.54
CA VAL A 109 -2.45 0.85 -4.21
C VAL A 109 -3.48 1.96 -4.28
N ASP A 110 -4.61 1.66 -3.67
CA ASP A 110 -5.74 2.53 -3.49
C ASP A 110 -5.87 2.84 -2.01
N SER A 111 -5.38 4.02 -1.65
CA SER A 111 -5.35 4.53 -0.29
C SER A 111 -6.74 4.80 0.28
N VAL A 112 -7.77 4.98 -0.57
CA VAL A 112 -9.15 5.17 -0.12
C VAL A 112 -9.70 3.87 0.46
N MET A 113 -9.45 2.74 -0.23
CA MET A 113 -9.90 1.42 0.22
C MET A 113 -8.89 0.67 1.08
N ASN A 114 -7.66 1.18 1.22
CA ASN A 114 -6.52 0.45 1.78
C ASN A 114 -6.34 -0.92 1.11
N ARG A 115 -6.35 -0.94 -0.22
CA ARG A 115 -6.22 -2.16 -1.03
C ARG A 115 -5.03 -2.05 -1.99
N LEU A 116 -4.35 -3.17 -2.15
CA LEU A 116 -3.33 -3.43 -3.17
C LEU A 116 -3.96 -4.32 -4.24
N TYR A 117 -3.85 -3.87 -5.47
CA TYR A 117 -4.30 -4.57 -6.67
C TYR A 117 -3.10 -5.01 -7.48
N SER A 118 -3.14 -6.21 -8.04
CA SER A 118 -2.09 -6.73 -8.91
C SER A 118 -2.63 -7.84 -9.80
N VAL A 119 -1.85 -8.24 -10.80
CA VAL A 119 -2.15 -9.36 -11.70
C VAL A 119 -0.93 -10.28 -11.72
N TYR A 120 -1.14 -11.56 -11.44
CA TYR A 120 -0.06 -12.55 -11.38
C TYR A 120 -0.29 -13.71 -12.33
N SER A 121 0.81 -14.22 -12.88
CA SER A 121 0.84 -15.59 -13.38
C SER A 121 0.97 -16.53 -12.19
N THR A 122 -0.07 -17.33 -11.99
CA THR A 122 -0.12 -18.40 -10.99
C THR A 122 0.12 -19.73 -11.71
N SER A 123 0.94 -20.61 -11.15
CA SER A 123 1.11 -21.99 -11.63
C SER A 123 0.17 -22.98 -10.92
N GLY A 124 -0.80 -22.46 -10.18
CA GLY A 124 -1.46 -23.19 -9.10
C GLY A 124 -0.56 -23.32 -7.88
N GLY A 125 -1.16 -23.23 -6.70
CA GLY A 125 -0.50 -23.37 -5.40
C GLY A 125 -0.06 -22.05 -4.76
N ASN A 126 0.90 -22.19 -3.85
CA ASN A 126 1.43 -21.09 -3.05
C ASN A 126 2.59 -20.41 -3.77
N PHE A 127 2.57 -19.08 -3.79
CA PHE A 127 3.72 -18.28 -4.19
C PHE A 127 3.96 -17.14 -3.19
N THR A 128 5.19 -16.64 -3.16
CA THR A 128 5.59 -15.57 -2.24
C THR A 128 6.18 -14.44 -3.06
N VAL A 129 5.75 -13.23 -2.75
CA VAL A 129 6.39 -12.01 -3.24
C VAL A 129 6.78 -11.15 -2.05
N TRP A 130 7.67 -10.19 -2.27
CA TRP A 130 8.11 -9.28 -1.24
C TRP A 130 7.61 -7.89 -1.56
N LEU A 131 6.84 -7.32 -0.66
CA LEU A 131 6.61 -5.89 -0.65
C LEU A 131 7.88 -5.23 -0.08
N VAL A 132 8.55 -4.40 -0.87
CA VAL A 132 9.82 -3.77 -0.52
C VAL A 132 9.62 -2.26 -0.46
N HIS A 133 10.02 -1.63 0.63
CA HIS A 133 9.91 -0.19 0.84
C HIS A 133 11.25 0.40 1.26
N SER A 134 11.59 1.56 0.70
CA SER A 134 12.76 2.36 1.08
C SER A 134 12.50 3.84 0.86
N GLU A 135 13.46 4.68 1.25
CA GLU A 135 13.43 6.13 1.01
C GLU A 135 13.67 6.52 -0.47
N ALA A 136 13.99 5.56 -1.34
CA ALA A 136 14.18 5.82 -2.77
C ALA A 136 12.89 5.56 -3.56
N ASP A 137 12.75 6.30 -4.65
CA ASP A 137 11.68 6.07 -5.61
C ASP A 137 11.89 4.76 -6.40
N TYR A 138 10.78 4.06 -6.60
CA TYR A 138 10.66 2.90 -7.47
C TYR A 138 9.95 3.30 -8.76
N GLU A 139 10.53 2.87 -9.88
CA GLU A 139 9.85 2.98 -11.16
C GLU A 139 8.74 1.94 -11.20
N VAL A 140 7.52 2.38 -11.52
CA VAL A 140 6.41 1.46 -11.75
C VAL A 140 6.66 0.74 -13.08
N PRO A 141 6.72 -0.60 -13.09
CA PRO A 141 6.93 -1.32 -14.34
C PRO A 141 5.84 -0.96 -15.38
N PHE A 142 6.20 -0.95 -16.68
CA PHE A 142 5.25 -0.69 -17.77
C PHE A 142 4.33 -1.88 -18.08
N PHE A 143 3.04 -1.81 -17.71
CA PHE A 143 2.07 -2.89 -18.01
C PHE A 143 1.50 -2.75 -19.43
N SER A 144 1.20 -3.86 -20.09
CA SER A 144 0.52 -3.84 -21.39
C SER A 144 -0.82 -3.10 -21.28
N LYS A 145 -1.11 -2.22 -22.24
CA LYS A 145 -2.32 -1.38 -22.26
C LYS A 145 -3.57 -2.15 -22.72
N ASP A 146 -3.83 -3.34 -22.18
CA ASP A 146 -5.05 -4.07 -22.56
C ASP A 146 -6.30 -3.44 -21.94
N LEU A 147 -6.15 -2.78 -20.78
CA LEU A 147 -7.21 -2.05 -20.10
C LEU A 147 -7.22 -0.56 -20.45
N GLU A 148 -8.27 -0.11 -21.11
CA GLU A 148 -8.60 1.30 -21.32
C GLU A 148 -9.77 1.66 -20.39
N ALA A 149 -9.61 2.64 -19.51
CA ALA A 149 -10.64 2.98 -18.54
C ALA A 149 -10.76 4.49 -18.29
N THR A 150 -12.00 4.93 -18.14
CA THR A 150 -12.42 6.26 -17.68
C THR A 150 -13.51 6.11 -16.64
N GLU A 151 -14.00 7.22 -16.08
CA GLU A 151 -15.12 7.23 -15.13
C GLU A 151 -16.42 6.63 -15.70
N ASN A 152 -16.57 6.60 -17.03
CA ASN A 152 -17.79 6.16 -17.70
C ASN A 152 -17.69 4.79 -18.39
N TYR A 153 -16.49 4.23 -18.54
CA TYR A 153 -16.32 2.89 -19.13
C TYR A 153 -14.97 2.26 -18.77
N ALA A 154 -14.93 0.93 -18.83
CA ALA A 154 -13.71 0.12 -18.88
C ALA A 154 -13.81 -0.84 -20.06
N ARG A 155 -12.77 -0.88 -20.89
CA ARG A 155 -12.67 -1.74 -22.08
C ARG A 155 -11.40 -2.58 -22.02
N ILE A 156 -11.52 -3.85 -22.35
CA ILE A 156 -10.41 -4.79 -22.52
C ILE A 156 -10.28 -5.12 -24.00
N THR A 157 -9.36 -4.44 -24.68
CA THR A 157 -9.31 -4.41 -26.15
C THR A 157 -9.04 -5.79 -26.75
N GLY A 158 -8.19 -6.61 -26.11
CA GLY A 158 -7.87 -7.96 -26.57
C GLY A 158 -8.97 -9.00 -26.34
N LYS A 159 -10.09 -8.63 -25.70
CA LYS A 159 -11.16 -9.55 -25.28
C LYS A 159 -12.56 -9.18 -25.76
N ASP A 160 -12.71 -8.15 -26.58
CA ASP A 160 -14.01 -7.61 -27.02
C ASP A 160 -14.98 -7.43 -25.83
N PHE A 161 -14.47 -6.89 -24.72
CA PHE A 161 -15.21 -6.73 -23.48
C PHE A 161 -15.22 -5.26 -23.06
N GLU A 162 -16.41 -4.74 -22.78
CA GLU A 162 -16.61 -3.38 -22.33
C GLU A 162 -17.69 -3.33 -21.26
N VAL A 163 -17.48 -2.49 -20.26
CA VAL A 163 -18.47 -2.17 -19.24
C VAL A 163 -18.63 -0.67 -19.21
N SER A 164 -19.85 -0.19 -19.40
CA SER A 164 -20.17 1.22 -19.23
C SER A 164 -20.71 1.47 -17.82
N PHE A 165 -20.45 2.66 -17.30
CA PHE A 165 -20.81 3.08 -15.97
C PHE A 165 -21.58 4.40 -16.01
N LEU A 166 -22.53 4.55 -15.09
CA LEU A 166 -23.20 5.80 -14.77
C LEU A 166 -23.12 6.00 -13.26
N ASN A 167 -22.49 7.09 -12.82
CA ASN A 167 -22.23 7.36 -11.40
C ASN A 167 -21.52 6.18 -10.68
N SER A 168 -20.52 5.58 -11.33
CA SER A 168 -19.78 4.40 -10.85
C SER A 168 -20.62 3.12 -10.64
N SER A 169 -21.88 3.10 -11.08
CA SER A 169 -22.69 1.88 -11.19
C SER A 169 -22.67 1.34 -12.60
N VAL A 170 -22.68 0.02 -12.78
CA VAL A 170 -22.79 -0.59 -14.12
C VAL A 170 -24.08 -0.08 -14.78
N SER A 171 -23.98 0.45 -15.98
CA SER A 171 -25.15 0.78 -16.80
C SER A 171 -25.40 -0.31 -17.84
N GLN A 172 -24.34 -0.77 -18.47
CA GLN A 172 -24.36 -1.86 -19.44
C GLN A 172 -23.03 -2.60 -19.49
N ALA A 173 -23.04 -3.84 -19.98
CA ALA A 173 -21.82 -4.59 -20.28
C ALA A 173 -21.97 -5.33 -21.61
N GLU A 174 -20.94 -5.23 -22.44
CA GLU A 174 -20.84 -5.88 -23.74
C GLU A 174 -19.75 -6.95 -23.71
N TYR A 175 -20.02 -8.07 -24.35
CA TYR A 175 -19.05 -9.13 -24.58
C TYR A 175 -19.19 -9.69 -25.99
N ARG A 176 -18.09 -9.69 -26.74
CA ARG A 176 -18.06 -10.01 -28.18
C ARG A 176 -18.95 -9.10 -29.02
N ASN A 177 -18.97 -7.80 -28.69
CA ASN A 177 -19.81 -6.79 -29.33
C ASN A 177 -21.33 -7.10 -29.23
N VAL A 178 -21.74 -7.85 -28.21
CA VAL A 178 -23.14 -8.13 -27.90
C VAL A 178 -23.43 -7.62 -26.49
N LEU A 179 -24.49 -6.84 -26.35
CA LEU A 179 -24.98 -6.32 -25.08
C LEU A 179 -25.48 -7.49 -24.21
N ARG A 180 -24.83 -7.71 -23.07
CA ARG A 180 -25.09 -8.84 -22.17
C ARG A 180 -25.76 -8.43 -20.87
N ILE A 181 -25.39 -7.26 -20.35
CA ILE A 181 -26.09 -6.57 -19.27
C ILE A 181 -26.67 -5.29 -19.86
N ILE A 182 -27.98 -5.14 -19.79
CA ILE A 182 -28.75 -4.01 -20.33
C ILE A 182 -28.98 -2.94 -19.26
N ASN A 183 -29.18 -3.38 -18.01
CA ASN A 183 -29.39 -2.48 -16.89
C ASN A 183 -29.00 -3.18 -15.57
N TYR A 184 -28.66 -2.38 -14.57
CA TYR A 184 -28.33 -2.81 -13.22
C TYR A 184 -28.93 -1.86 -12.17
N SER A 185 -29.36 -2.42 -11.04
CA SER A 185 -29.83 -1.66 -9.89
C SER A 185 -29.50 -2.38 -8.59
N LEU A 186 -29.14 -1.63 -7.56
CA LEU A 186 -28.87 -2.13 -6.21
C LEU A 186 -30.05 -1.79 -5.30
N PHE A 187 -30.48 -2.74 -4.48
CA PHE A 187 -31.43 -2.49 -3.40
C PHE A 187 -30.86 -2.95 -2.07
N ILE A 188 -31.04 -2.13 -1.03
CA ILE A 188 -30.67 -2.45 0.35
C ILE A 188 -31.95 -2.40 1.17
N ASN A 189 -32.31 -3.51 1.81
CA ASN A 189 -33.55 -3.63 2.59
C ASN A 189 -34.82 -3.29 1.77
N GLY A 190 -34.78 -3.64 0.47
CA GLY A 190 -35.87 -3.38 -0.48
C GLY A 190 -35.96 -1.93 -0.98
N ALA A 191 -35.18 -1.00 -0.45
CA ALA A 191 -35.07 0.36 -0.97
C ALA A 191 -33.98 0.43 -2.04
N GLU A 192 -34.23 1.16 -3.14
CA GLU A 192 -33.24 1.37 -4.18
C GLU A 192 -32.07 2.20 -3.63
N PHE A 193 -30.85 1.71 -3.86
CA PHE A 193 -29.62 2.42 -3.54
C PHE A 193 -29.39 3.51 -4.58
N ILE A 194 -29.40 4.76 -4.11
CA ILE A 194 -29.11 5.93 -4.93
C ILE A 194 -27.85 6.58 -4.35
N ALA A 195 -26.72 6.38 -5.03
CA ALA A 195 -25.46 6.96 -4.62
C ALA A 195 -25.54 8.50 -4.58
N ASN A 196 -25.01 9.11 -3.53
CA ASN A 196 -24.88 10.57 -3.42
C ASN A 196 -23.44 11.05 -3.65
N TRP A 197 -22.48 10.12 -3.73
CA TRP A 197 -21.10 10.37 -4.15
C TRP A 197 -20.57 9.19 -4.97
N SER A 198 -19.56 9.47 -5.79
CA SER A 198 -18.84 8.49 -6.58
C SER A 198 -17.36 8.85 -6.70
N ASP A 199 -16.52 7.84 -6.85
CA ASP A 199 -15.07 7.97 -6.97
C ASP A 199 -14.53 6.94 -7.98
N PHE A 200 -13.64 7.39 -8.86
CA PHE A 200 -13.01 6.55 -9.88
C PHE A 200 -11.51 6.47 -9.64
N PHE A 201 -10.98 5.25 -9.70
CA PHE A 201 -9.54 4.99 -9.62
C PHE A 201 -9.10 4.14 -10.81
N GLY A 202 -8.41 4.78 -11.76
CA GLY A 202 -7.85 4.14 -12.97
C GLY A 202 -6.34 4.00 -12.91
N ARG A 203 -5.85 2.76 -13.07
CA ARG A 203 -4.44 2.39 -13.23
C ARG A 203 -4.29 1.29 -14.30
N PRO A 204 -3.10 1.08 -14.87
CA PRO A 204 -2.92 0.06 -15.91
C PRO A 204 -3.33 -1.37 -15.51
N VAL A 205 -3.33 -1.69 -14.21
CA VAL A 205 -3.70 -3.02 -13.68
C VAL A 205 -5.14 -3.11 -13.17
N ILE A 206 -5.86 -2.00 -13.04
CA ILE A 206 -7.19 -1.97 -12.41
C ILE A 206 -7.96 -0.70 -12.77
N ALA A 207 -9.26 -0.85 -13.03
CA ALA A 207 -10.22 0.24 -13.03
C ALA A 207 -11.24 -0.02 -11.92
N ARG A 208 -11.29 0.86 -10.91
CA ARG A 208 -12.24 0.81 -9.81
C ARG A 208 -13.28 1.92 -9.94
N TYR A 209 -14.53 1.55 -9.72
CA TYR A 209 -15.70 2.41 -9.71
C TYR A 209 -16.37 2.27 -8.35
N LEU A 210 -16.19 3.26 -7.47
CA LEU A 210 -16.76 3.28 -6.14
C LEU A 210 -17.91 4.27 -6.10
N SER A 211 -19.02 3.88 -5.50
CA SER A 211 -20.16 4.75 -5.24
C SER A 211 -20.67 4.47 -3.84
N GLY A 212 -21.34 5.46 -3.24
CA GLY A 212 -21.81 5.28 -1.88
C GLY A 212 -22.89 6.25 -1.47
N THR A 213 -23.38 5.94 -0.28
CA THR A 213 -24.20 6.77 0.59
C THR A 213 -23.42 6.96 1.90
N GLY A 214 -24.03 7.56 2.93
CA GLY A 214 -23.42 7.61 4.26
C GLY A 214 -23.29 6.23 4.92
N ASP A 215 -24.19 5.31 4.59
CA ASP A 215 -24.35 4.03 5.31
C ASP A 215 -23.95 2.82 4.47
N ALA A 216 -23.91 2.95 3.14
CA ALA A 216 -23.56 1.85 2.24
C ALA A 216 -22.66 2.29 1.09
N ASN A 217 -21.82 1.37 0.61
CA ASN A 217 -21.00 1.56 -0.58
C ASN A 217 -21.14 0.38 -1.54
N GLN A 218 -20.82 0.65 -2.80
CA GLN A 218 -20.69 -0.31 -3.86
C GLN A 218 -19.42 -0.02 -4.65
N THR A 219 -18.63 -1.05 -4.89
CA THR A 219 -17.43 -1.03 -5.68
C THR A 219 -17.56 -2.01 -6.84
N PHE A 220 -17.24 -1.57 -8.05
CA PHE A 220 -16.95 -2.44 -9.19
C PHE A 220 -15.47 -2.32 -9.57
N MET A 221 -14.88 -3.43 -10.01
CA MET A 221 -13.46 -3.54 -10.31
C MET A 221 -13.26 -4.35 -11.60
N ILE A 222 -12.54 -3.77 -12.55
CA ILE A 222 -12.19 -4.37 -13.84
C ILE A 222 -10.68 -4.52 -13.94
N PHE A 223 -10.22 -5.74 -14.22
CA PHE A 223 -8.81 -6.06 -14.41
C PHE A 223 -8.52 -6.33 -15.89
N PRO A 224 -7.29 -6.08 -16.37
CA PRO A 224 -6.90 -6.40 -17.74
C PRO A 224 -6.94 -7.92 -18.02
N GLU A 225 -6.89 -8.30 -19.30
CA GLU A 225 -6.77 -9.69 -19.79
C GLU A 225 -7.96 -10.62 -19.46
N ARG A 226 -9.00 -10.13 -18.76
CA ARG A 226 -10.13 -10.94 -18.29
C ARG A 226 -11.46 -10.22 -18.43
N SER A 227 -12.41 -10.83 -19.13
CA SER A 227 -13.80 -10.37 -19.23
C SER A 227 -14.57 -10.64 -17.93
N ARG A 228 -14.16 -9.98 -16.83
CA ARG A 228 -14.71 -10.17 -15.48
C ARG A 228 -15.02 -8.82 -14.83
N ILE A 229 -16.12 -8.78 -14.09
CA ILE A 229 -16.49 -7.65 -13.22
C ILE A 229 -16.45 -8.17 -11.78
N PHE A 230 -15.48 -7.71 -10.99
CA PHE A 230 -15.49 -7.95 -9.56
C PHE A 230 -16.38 -6.90 -8.91
N PHE A 231 -17.16 -7.29 -7.91
CA PHE A 231 -18.01 -6.38 -7.16
C PHE A 231 -17.92 -6.63 -5.67
N ASP A 232 -18.12 -5.56 -4.91
CA ASP A 232 -18.14 -5.55 -3.46
C ASP A 232 -19.17 -4.51 -3.02
N VAL A 233 -20.16 -4.94 -2.24
CA VAL A 233 -21.18 -4.08 -1.65
C VAL A 233 -21.05 -4.19 -0.15
N SER A 234 -20.95 -3.07 0.56
CA SER A 234 -21.04 -3.07 2.02
C SER A 234 -22.14 -2.12 2.49
N ALA A 235 -22.89 -2.55 3.49
CA ALA A 235 -23.97 -1.81 4.12
C ALA A 235 -23.72 -1.82 5.63
N SER A 236 -23.16 -0.73 6.13
CA SER A 236 -22.92 -0.51 7.55
C SER A 236 -24.11 0.20 8.20
N GLY A 237 -24.38 -0.07 9.49
CA GLY A 237 -25.35 0.71 10.27
C GLY A 237 -26.76 0.14 10.42
N PHE A 238 -27.05 -1.02 9.83
CA PHE A 238 -28.30 -1.75 10.06
C PHE A 238 -28.00 -3.16 10.56
N VAL A 239 -28.89 -3.72 11.37
CA VAL A 239 -28.86 -5.14 11.76
C VAL A 239 -29.66 -5.91 10.73
N ASP A 240 -29.13 -7.01 10.21
CA ASP A 240 -29.77 -7.92 9.24
C ASP A 240 -30.08 -7.27 7.88
N ASN A 241 -29.05 -6.73 7.23
CA ASN A 241 -29.19 -6.19 5.88
C ASN A 241 -29.59 -7.26 4.84
N THR A 242 -30.43 -6.88 3.90
CA THR A 242 -30.71 -7.65 2.67
C THR A 242 -30.20 -6.87 1.47
N ILE A 243 -29.22 -7.43 0.76
CA ILE A 243 -28.62 -6.83 -0.43
C ILE A 243 -29.20 -7.54 -1.64
N THR A 244 -29.85 -6.79 -2.54
CA THR A 244 -30.37 -7.33 -3.81
C THR A 244 -29.71 -6.62 -4.99
N LEU A 245 -29.02 -7.38 -5.83
CA LEU A 245 -28.52 -6.96 -7.13
C LEU A 245 -29.55 -7.35 -8.19
N SER A 246 -30.08 -6.37 -8.92
CA SER A 246 -31.06 -6.56 -9.98
C SER A 246 -30.41 -6.29 -11.33
N PHE A 247 -30.52 -7.23 -12.26
CA PHE A 247 -29.97 -7.12 -13.61
C PHE A 247 -31.07 -7.35 -14.65
N ALA A 248 -31.04 -6.55 -15.71
CA ALA A 248 -31.68 -6.89 -16.98
C ALA A 248 -30.61 -7.46 -17.91
N LEU A 249 -30.76 -8.71 -18.29
CA LEU A 249 -29.80 -9.45 -19.11
C LEU A 249 -30.36 -9.69 -20.52
N ASP A 250 -29.45 -9.99 -21.44
CA ASP A 250 -29.75 -10.53 -22.77
C ASP A 250 -30.56 -11.83 -22.69
N ASP A 251 -31.11 -12.29 -23.82
CA ASP A 251 -31.85 -13.54 -23.86
C ASP A 251 -30.88 -14.75 -23.83
N TYR A 252 -31.04 -15.57 -22.80
CA TYR A 252 -30.31 -16.82 -22.65
C TYR A 252 -31.29 -17.99 -22.58
N PRO A 253 -31.06 -19.07 -23.36
CA PRO A 253 -31.98 -20.19 -23.40
C PRO A 253 -31.90 -21.10 -22.17
N SER A 254 -30.75 -21.14 -21.47
CA SER A 254 -30.50 -22.15 -20.42
C SER A 254 -29.79 -21.56 -19.20
N TYR A 255 -29.97 -22.21 -18.05
CA TYR A 255 -29.27 -21.89 -16.81
C TYR A 255 -28.84 -23.15 -16.04
N TYR A 256 -27.87 -22.95 -15.17
CA TYR A 256 -27.37 -23.93 -14.21
C TYR A 256 -26.97 -23.18 -12.92
N ALA A 257 -27.64 -23.48 -11.81
CA ALA A 257 -27.40 -22.89 -10.50
C ALA A 257 -27.07 -24.00 -9.51
N ASN A 258 -25.78 -24.14 -9.17
CA ASN A 258 -25.25 -25.25 -8.36
C ASN A 258 -25.62 -26.65 -8.90
N PRO A 259 -25.12 -27.78 -8.33
CA PRO A 259 -25.45 -29.11 -8.86
C PRO A 259 -26.93 -29.47 -8.82
N ASP A 260 -27.76 -28.69 -8.12
CA ASP A 260 -29.12 -29.07 -7.77
C ASP A 260 -30.22 -28.41 -8.63
N ALA A 261 -29.91 -27.36 -9.41
CA ALA A 261 -30.90 -26.68 -10.24
C ALA A 261 -30.39 -26.38 -11.67
N MET A 262 -30.96 -27.06 -12.66
CA MET A 262 -30.71 -26.80 -14.08
C MET A 262 -32.03 -26.73 -14.86
N GLY A 263 -32.07 -25.95 -15.92
CA GLY A 263 -33.25 -25.85 -16.75
C GLY A 263 -33.11 -24.89 -17.92
N ASP A 264 -34.21 -24.72 -18.64
CA ASP A 264 -34.31 -23.85 -19.81
C ASP A 264 -35.36 -22.76 -19.57
N PHE A 265 -35.16 -21.61 -20.20
CA PHE A 265 -36.12 -20.52 -20.21
C PHE A 265 -37.00 -20.59 -21.44
N ASN A 266 -38.32 -20.49 -21.23
CA ASN A 266 -39.27 -20.34 -22.32
C ASN A 266 -39.79 -18.90 -22.35
N TYR A 267 -39.19 -18.05 -23.16
CA TYR A 267 -39.59 -16.63 -23.29
C TYR A 267 -40.97 -16.41 -23.95
N SER A 268 -41.61 -17.47 -24.46
CA SER A 268 -43.01 -17.39 -24.92
C SER A 268 -44.02 -17.41 -23.77
N LEU A 269 -43.60 -17.80 -22.57
CA LEU A 269 -44.41 -17.85 -21.36
C LEU A 269 -43.77 -16.96 -20.29
N ASN A 270 -44.51 -15.96 -19.81
CA ASN A 270 -44.04 -15.20 -18.65
C ASN A 270 -43.92 -16.13 -17.45
N GLY A 271 -42.70 -16.33 -16.96
CA GLY A 271 -42.40 -17.27 -15.90
C GLY A 271 -41.13 -16.90 -15.15
N CYS A 272 -41.09 -17.27 -13.86
CA CYS A 272 -39.91 -17.10 -13.02
C CYS A 272 -39.44 -18.44 -12.49
N VAL A 273 -38.12 -18.58 -12.40
CA VAL A 273 -37.41 -19.68 -11.77
C VAL A 273 -36.66 -19.14 -10.57
N ASN A 274 -36.74 -19.87 -9.46
CA ASN A 274 -36.00 -19.55 -8.25
C ASN A 274 -34.97 -20.64 -7.98
N SER A 275 -33.81 -20.25 -7.48
CA SER A 275 -32.75 -21.14 -7.01
C SER A 275 -31.97 -20.45 -5.87
N SER A 276 -31.17 -21.20 -5.12
CA SER A 276 -30.21 -20.63 -4.18
C SER A 276 -28.83 -21.25 -4.39
N GLY A 277 -27.79 -20.48 -4.13
CA GLY A 277 -26.42 -20.92 -4.30
C GLY A 277 -25.42 -19.78 -4.25
N ASP A 278 -24.15 -20.12 -4.25
CA ASP A 278 -23.03 -19.19 -4.45
C ASP A 278 -22.67 -19.04 -5.94
N TYR A 279 -23.30 -19.84 -6.83
CA TYR A 279 -22.98 -19.91 -8.25
C TYR A 279 -24.23 -20.03 -9.13
N LEU A 280 -24.32 -19.15 -10.12
CA LEU A 280 -25.32 -19.18 -11.18
C LEU A 280 -24.64 -18.98 -12.54
N LYS A 281 -24.81 -19.94 -13.45
CA LYS A 281 -24.41 -19.85 -14.85
C LYS A 281 -25.65 -19.70 -15.71
N ILE A 282 -25.70 -18.67 -16.54
CA ILE A 282 -26.72 -18.46 -17.57
C ILE A 282 -26.00 -18.45 -18.91
N TYR A 283 -26.47 -19.24 -19.89
CA TYR A 283 -25.69 -19.48 -21.11
C TYR A 283 -26.55 -19.79 -22.34
N SER A 284 -25.93 -19.56 -23.50
CA SER A 284 -26.40 -19.95 -24.82
C SER A 284 -25.40 -20.89 -25.49
N SER A 285 -25.63 -21.25 -26.76
CA SER A 285 -24.70 -22.04 -27.55
C SER A 285 -23.40 -21.31 -27.89
N LEU A 286 -23.35 -19.98 -27.75
CA LEU A 286 -22.20 -19.16 -28.16
C LEU A 286 -21.42 -18.60 -26.97
N SER A 287 -22.10 -18.22 -25.88
CA SER A 287 -21.50 -17.52 -24.74
C SER A 287 -22.36 -17.66 -23.49
N GLY A 288 -21.84 -17.22 -22.34
CA GLY A 288 -22.62 -17.13 -21.12
C GLY A 288 -22.08 -16.09 -20.15
N ILE A 289 -22.84 -15.93 -19.06
CA ILE A 289 -22.49 -15.13 -17.90
C ILE A 289 -22.56 -16.04 -16.68
N VAL A 290 -21.55 -15.96 -15.83
CA VAL A 290 -21.58 -16.54 -14.50
C VAL A 290 -21.65 -15.43 -13.47
N PHE A 291 -22.55 -15.59 -12.51
CA PHE A 291 -22.58 -14.85 -11.26
C PHE A 291 -22.05 -15.75 -10.16
N ARG A 292 -21.09 -15.26 -9.39
CA ARG A 292 -20.55 -15.98 -8.26
C ARG A 292 -20.33 -15.08 -7.05
N THR A 293 -20.76 -15.52 -5.87
CA THR A 293 -20.81 -14.71 -4.65
C THR A 293 -20.07 -15.38 -3.49
N ASP A 294 -19.50 -14.58 -2.59
CA ASP A 294 -18.68 -15.05 -1.47
C ASP A 294 -19.46 -15.93 -0.48
N LYS A 295 -20.78 -15.80 -0.51
CA LYS A 295 -21.77 -16.58 0.26
C LYS A 295 -22.96 -16.99 -0.60
N GLU A 296 -23.81 -17.83 -0.03
CA GLU A 296 -25.06 -18.24 -0.67
C GLU A 296 -25.99 -17.03 -0.89
N ALA A 297 -26.53 -16.95 -2.10
CA ALA A 297 -27.52 -15.97 -2.52
C ALA A 297 -28.76 -16.68 -3.08
N PHE A 298 -29.91 -16.03 -2.94
CA PHE A 298 -31.15 -16.41 -3.60
C PHE A 298 -31.22 -15.77 -4.99
N TYR A 299 -31.40 -16.59 -6.01
CA TYR A 299 -31.55 -16.16 -7.40
C TYR A 299 -33.02 -16.28 -7.83
N ARG A 300 -33.57 -15.19 -8.35
CA ARG A 300 -34.88 -15.17 -9.02
C ARG A 300 -34.71 -14.67 -10.45
N MET A 301 -34.94 -15.56 -11.40
CA MET A 301 -34.78 -15.33 -12.84
C MET A 301 -36.14 -15.32 -13.50
N CYS A 302 -36.53 -14.22 -14.15
CA CYS A 302 -37.83 -14.06 -14.79
C CYS A 302 -37.67 -13.73 -16.28
N ALA A 303 -38.16 -14.62 -17.14
CA ALA A 303 -38.26 -14.36 -18.57
C ALA A 303 -39.54 -13.56 -18.83
N ILE A 304 -39.39 -12.29 -19.17
CA ILE A 304 -40.51 -11.36 -19.39
C ILE A 304 -40.30 -10.70 -20.75
N ASN A 305 -41.27 -10.80 -21.66
CA ASN A 305 -41.30 -10.11 -22.96
C ASN A 305 -40.23 -10.51 -23.98
N GLN A 306 -40.11 -11.80 -24.32
CA GLN A 306 -39.38 -12.36 -25.49
C GLN A 306 -37.88 -12.06 -25.67
N SER A 307 -37.28 -11.06 -25.02
CA SER A 307 -35.92 -10.62 -25.33
C SER A 307 -35.11 -10.14 -24.11
N VAL A 308 -35.64 -10.27 -22.89
CA VAL A 308 -34.94 -9.82 -21.67
C VAL A 308 -35.14 -10.84 -20.56
N LEU A 309 -34.04 -11.20 -19.89
CA LEU A 309 -34.06 -11.99 -18.67
C LEU A 309 -33.79 -11.08 -17.47
N TYR A 310 -34.75 -10.98 -16.55
CA TYR A 310 -34.57 -10.26 -15.30
C TYR A 310 -34.00 -11.19 -14.24
N LEU A 311 -32.85 -10.83 -13.65
CA LEU A 311 -32.20 -11.56 -12.57
C LEU A 311 -32.15 -10.70 -11.32
N ASN A 312 -32.75 -11.20 -10.23
CA ASN A 312 -32.51 -10.69 -8.89
C ASN A 312 -31.64 -11.68 -8.12
N LEU A 313 -30.52 -11.19 -7.59
CA LEU A 313 -29.63 -11.91 -6.70
C LEU A 313 -29.74 -11.26 -5.32
N THR A 314 -30.20 -12.00 -4.32
CA THR A 314 -30.45 -11.49 -2.97
C THR A 314 -29.63 -12.26 -1.93
N ALA A 315 -28.91 -11.56 -1.07
CA ALA A 315 -28.17 -12.17 0.04
C ALA A 315 -28.39 -11.38 1.35
N GLU A 316 -28.35 -12.11 2.47
CA GLU A 316 -28.45 -11.52 3.82
C GLU A 316 -27.07 -11.20 4.39
N GLY A 317 -26.94 -10.11 5.13
CA GLY A 317 -25.73 -9.66 5.82
C GLY A 317 -25.21 -8.30 5.36
N ASP A 318 -24.20 -7.80 6.06
CA ASP A 318 -23.68 -6.42 5.93
C ASP A 318 -22.78 -6.17 4.72
N GLY A 319 -22.55 -7.19 3.91
CA GLY A 319 -21.82 -7.04 2.67
C GLY A 319 -22.05 -8.20 1.72
N LEU A 320 -21.70 -8.02 0.45
CA LEU A 320 -21.79 -9.03 -0.58
C LEU A 320 -20.67 -8.81 -1.58
N GLU A 321 -19.79 -9.80 -1.71
CA GLU A 321 -18.68 -9.77 -2.64
C GLU A 321 -18.89 -10.82 -3.73
N GLY A 322 -18.36 -10.57 -4.92
CA GLY A 322 -18.48 -11.54 -5.99
C GLY A 322 -17.83 -11.14 -7.30
N VAL A 323 -18.07 -11.98 -8.30
CA VAL A 323 -17.56 -11.80 -9.66
C VAL A 323 -18.63 -12.17 -10.69
N ILE A 324 -18.72 -11.34 -11.73
CA ILE A 324 -19.48 -11.61 -12.95
C ILE A 324 -18.48 -11.99 -14.03
N ILE A 325 -18.58 -13.18 -14.60
CA ILE A 325 -17.63 -13.71 -15.58
C ILE A 325 -18.34 -13.88 -16.91
N PHE A 326 -17.83 -13.22 -17.94
CA PHE A 326 -18.28 -13.38 -19.33
C PHE A 326 -17.38 -14.38 -20.01
N HIS A 327 -17.98 -15.38 -20.66
CA HIS A 327 -17.22 -16.54 -21.14
C HIS A 327 -17.81 -17.12 -22.41
N ASP A 328 -17.00 -17.93 -23.08
CA ASP A 328 -17.42 -18.72 -24.24
C ASP A 328 -18.16 -19.99 -23.82
N ALA A 329 -19.05 -20.49 -24.67
CA ALA A 329 -19.81 -21.71 -24.37
C ALA A 329 -18.90 -22.93 -24.05
N SER A 330 -17.70 -22.99 -24.64
CA SER A 330 -16.72 -24.07 -24.45
C SER A 330 -15.80 -23.90 -23.24
N GLU A 331 -15.86 -22.78 -22.52
CA GLU A 331 -14.93 -22.47 -21.44
C GLU A 331 -15.24 -23.29 -20.17
N ASN A 332 -14.20 -23.89 -19.57
CA ASN A 332 -14.35 -24.65 -18.34
C ASN A 332 -14.30 -23.73 -17.13
N LEU A 333 -15.48 -23.41 -16.58
CA LEU A 333 -15.64 -22.45 -15.48
C LEU A 333 -15.47 -23.04 -14.09
N SER A 334 -15.27 -24.36 -13.96
CA SER A 334 -15.09 -25.03 -12.66
C SER A 334 -13.89 -24.47 -11.87
N THR A 335 -13.00 -23.73 -12.54
CA THR A 335 -11.78 -23.14 -12.01
C THR A 335 -11.81 -21.60 -11.93
N TYR A 336 -12.95 -20.92 -12.02
CA TYR A 336 -12.97 -19.45 -12.17
C TYR A 336 -13.32 -18.66 -10.89
N TRP A 337 -13.17 -19.25 -9.71
CA TRP A 337 -13.86 -18.74 -8.52
C TRP A 337 -12.98 -18.20 -7.40
N ARG A 338 -12.08 -19.01 -6.87
CA ARG A 338 -11.48 -18.73 -5.57
C ARG A 338 -10.60 -17.48 -5.67
N PRO A 339 -10.98 -16.37 -5.01
CA PRO A 339 -10.09 -15.22 -4.90
C PRO A 339 -8.76 -15.71 -4.36
N VAL A 340 -7.67 -15.10 -4.85
CA VAL A 340 -6.35 -15.45 -4.37
C VAL A 340 -6.30 -15.12 -2.88
N ASN A 341 -6.23 -16.15 -2.05
CA ASN A 341 -6.07 -15.96 -0.62
C ASN A 341 -4.69 -15.38 -0.38
N TYR A 342 -4.59 -14.41 0.52
CA TYR A 342 -3.33 -13.80 0.86
C TYR A 342 -3.09 -13.78 2.37
N GLY A 343 -1.81 -13.78 2.74
CA GLY A 343 -1.34 -13.59 4.10
C GLY A 343 -0.15 -12.64 4.11
N VAL A 344 -0.07 -11.80 5.12
CA VAL A 344 1.03 -10.86 5.33
C VAL A 344 1.95 -11.43 6.39
N GLY A 345 3.24 -11.57 6.09
CA GLY A 345 4.23 -12.01 7.05
C GLY A 345 4.88 -10.87 7.84
N VAL A 346 5.91 -11.22 8.61
CA VAL A 346 6.62 -10.27 9.46
C VAL A 346 7.60 -9.43 8.62
N ALA A 347 7.56 -8.11 8.83
CA ALA A 347 8.49 -7.18 8.19
C ALA A 347 9.94 -7.44 8.63
N VAL A 348 10.84 -7.57 7.66
CA VAL A 348 12.28 -7.66 7.87
C VAL A 348 12.89 -6.31 7.50
N LYS A 349 13.52 -5.64 8.46
CA LYS A 349 14.26 -4.39 8.22
C LYS A 349 15.74 -4.69 8.02
N ARG A 350 16.34 -4.09 7.00
CA ARG A 350 17.78 -4.15 6.73
C ARG A 350 18.34 -2.75 6.72
N LYS A 351 19.31 -2.49 7.60
CA LYS A 351 20.07 -1.24 7.65
C LYS A 351 21.44 -1.47 7.01
N GLY A 352 21.89 -0.50 6.23
CA GLY A 352 23.24 -0.48 5.66
C GLY A 352 23.47 0.82 4.89
N LEU A 353 24.64 0.92 4.25
CA LEU A 353 24.94 2.07 3.40
C LEU A 353 24.06 2.06 2.15
N SER A 354 23.64 3.24 1.71
CA SER A 354 23.07 3.44 0.38
C SER A 354 24.18 3.92 -0.56
N LEU A 355 24.31 3.27 -1.72
CA LEU A 355 25.29 3.69 -2.72
C LEU A 355 25.00 5.11 -3.22
N SER A 356 23.73 5.45 -3.46
CA SER A 356 23.37 6.79 -3.93
C SER A 356 23.65 7.87 -2.89
N LYS A 357 23.44 7.60 -1.59
CA LYS A 357 23.71 8.57 -0.53
C LYS A 357 25.21 8.77 -0.29
N ILE A 358 26.04 7.72 -0.44
CA ILE A 358 27.49 7.86 -0.30
C ILE A 358 28.11 8.54 -1.52
N GLU A 359 27.58 8.29 -2.72
CA GLU A 359 27.93 9.04 -3.94
C GLU A 359 27.56 10.52 -3.78
N GLU A 360 26.33 10.83 -3.35
CA GLU A 360 25.91 12.21 -3.06
C GLU A 360 26.83 12.88 -2.03
N LEU A 361 27.19 12.18 -0.96
CA LEU A 361 28.15 12.67 0.03
C LEU A 361 29.52 12.97 -0.59
N SER A 362 30.00 12.10 -1.49
CA SER A 362 31.30 12.30 -2.17
C SER A 362 31.31 13.47 -3.15
N GLU A 363 30.13 13.92 -3.60
CA GLU A 363 29.99 15.09 -4.47
C GLU A 363 29.82 16.40 -3.69
N LYS A 364 29.64 16.35 -2.37
CA LYS A 364 29.51 17.56 -1.55
C LYS A 364 30.83 18.33 -1.48
N ASN A 365 30.72 19.64 -1.30
CA ASN A 365 31.87 20.48 -1.06
C ASN A 365 32.57 20.07 0.25
N TYR A 366 33.86 19.76 0.16
CA TYR A 366 34.65 19.25 1.28
C TYR A 366 34.61 20.14 2.52
N GLU A 367 34.83 21.45 2.36
CA GLU A 367 34.84 22.40 3.48
C GLU A 367 33.49 22.45 4.20
N LEU A 368 32.39 22.34 3.46
CA LEU A 368 31.05 22.30 4.06
C LEU A 368 30.81 21.00 4.84
N VAL A 369 31.33 19.87 4.37
CA VAL A 369 31.24 18.59 5.11
C VAL A 369 32.07 18.67 6.39
N LYS A 370 33.29 19.22 6.30
CA LYS A 370 34.21 19.41 7.42
C LYS A 370 33.60 20.31 8.51
N ASP A 371 33.04 21.46 8.11
CA ASP A 371 32.34 22.39 9.00
C ASP A 371 31.10 21.74 9.63
N TYR A 372 30.25 21.08 8.83
CA TYR A 372 29.03 20.43 9.31
C TYR A 372 29.30 19.33 10.36
N TRP A 373 30.35 18.52 10.16
CA TRP A 373 30.78 17.49 11.10
C TRP A 373 31.66 18.02 12.24
N ASN A 374 31.94 19.32 12.28
CA ASN A 374 32.83 19.96 13.25
C ASN A 374 34.24 19.32 13.30
N ILE A 375 34.77 18.94 12.13
CA ILE A 375 36.14 18.43 12.02
C ILE A 375 37.11 19.61 12.20
N PRO A 376 38.17 19.48 13.02
CA PRO A 376 39.13 20.56 13.23
C PRO A 376 39.74 21.06 11.90
N GLU A 377 39.91 22.37 11.77
CA GLU A 377 40.47 23.00 10.55
C GLU A 377 41.83 22.42 10.17
N ASN A 378 42.63 21.99 11.15
CA ASN A 378 43.97 21.45 10.97
C ASN A 378 44.03 19.94 10.74
N VAL A 379 42.89 19.26 10.54
CA VAL A 379 42.82 17.83 10.25
C VAL A 379 42.12 17.65 8.93
N ASP A 380 42.72 16.89 8.02
CA ASP A 380 42.10 16.54 6.76
C ASP A 380 41.75 15.06 6.69
N PHE A 381 40.82 14.72 5.80
CA PHE A 381 40.39 13.34 5.64
C PHE A 381 40.01 12.98 4.21
N SER A 382 40.06 11.68 3.94
CA SER A 382 39.50 11.05 2.76
C SER A 382 38.79 9.77 3.13
N PHE A 383 37.86 9.34 2.28
CA PHE A 383 37.31 8.00 2.39
C PHE A 383 37.16 7.33 1.02
N SER A 384 37.30 6.01 1.03
CA SER A 384 37.11 5.16 -0.13
C SER A 384 36.24 3.97 0.25
N LEU A 385 35.36 3.57 -0.67
CA LEU A 385 34.51 2.39 -0.51
C LEU A 385 34.94 1.31 -1.51
N TYR A 386 35.27 0.12 -1.01
CA TYR A 386 35.73 -1.01 -1.83
C TYR A 386 34.71 -2.14 -1.84
N ASN A 387 34.45 -2.71 -3.01
CA ASN A 387 33.61 -3.89 -3.16
C ASN A 387 34.33 -5.18 -2.70
N SER A 388 33.65 -6.33 -2.78
CA SER A 388 34.22 -7.64 -2.40
C SER A 388 35.44 -8.07 -3.22
N SER A 389 35.65 -7.47 -4.39
CA SER A 389 36.79 -7.71 -5.28
C SER A 389 37.95 -6.73 -5.02
N ASN A 390 37.87 -5.90 -3.97
CA ASN A 390 38.80 -4.81 -3.66
C ASN A 390 38.90 -3.73 -4.74
N GLU A 391 37.88 -3.59 -5.59
CA GLU A 391 37.77 -2.47 -6.51
C GLU A 391 37.11 -1.29 -5.80
N GLU A 392 37.70 -0.11 -5.97
CA GLU A 392 37.16 1.15 -5.44
C GLU A 392 35.92 1.56 -6.23
N VAL A 393 34.81 1.76 -5.53
CA VAL A 393 33.52 2.12 -6.13
C VAL A 393 33.20 3.59 -5.91
N VAL A 394 33.59 4.14 -4.75
CA VAL A 394 33.40 5.55 -4.39
C VAL A 394 34.67 6.04 -3.71
N SER A 395 35.06 7.27 -4.02
CA SER A 395 36.22 7.94 -3.43
C SER A 395 35.90 9.41 -3.17
N PHE A 396 36.32 9.91 -2.01
CA PHE A 396 36.21 11.31 -1.61
C PHE A 396 37.59 11.77 -1.14
N GLU A 397 38.29 12.51 -2.00
CA GLU A 397 39.66 12.94 -1.79
C GLU A 397 39.81 14.43 -2.16
N PRO A 398 39.91 15.33 -1.16
CA PRO A 398 39.99 16.78 -1.40
C PRO A 398 41.40 17.22 -1.81
N GLU A 399 42.42 16.74 -1.10
CA GLU A 399 43.84 16.99 -1.34
C GLU A 399 44.64 15.80 -0.81
N ARG A 400 45.80 15.50 -1.43
CA ARG A 400 46.61 14.35 -1.00
C ARG A 400 47.46 14.73 0.22
N PRO A 401 47.61 13.83 1.22
CA PRO A 401 48.54 14.06 2.32
C PRO A 401 49.96 14.27 1.77
N LEU A 402 50.70 15.18 2.40
CA LEU A 402 52.11 15.40 2.11
C LEU A 402 52.93 14.22 2.64
N GLU A 403 54.14 14.02 2.09
CA GLU A 403 55.05 12.96 2.56
C GLU A 403 55.45 13.12 4.05
N THR A 404 55.23 14.31 4.62
CA THR A 404 55.52 14.63 6.02
C THR A 404 54.35 14.38 6.97
N ASP A 405 53.15 14.11 6.45
CA ASP A 405 51.95 14.03 7.27
C ASP A 405 51.80 12.65 7.92
N ASN A 406 51.30 12.63 9.15
CA ASN A 406 51.01 11.39 9.83
C ASN A 406 49.61 10.93 9.45
N VAL A 407 49.50 9.89 8.62
CA VAL A 407 48.20 9.39 8.19
C VAL A 407 47.74 8.26 9.11
N PHE A 408 46.56 8.42 9.71
CA PHE A 408 45.85 7.32 10.37
C PHE A 408 44.76 6.78 9.45
N ALA A 409 44.57 5.46 9.42
CA ALA A 409 43.57 4.82 8.58
C ALA A 409 42.70 3.85 9.37
N VAL A 410 41.38 4.05 9.28
CA VAL A 410 40.35 3.15 9.81
C VAL A 410 39.80 2.31 8.67
N LYS A 411 39.72 1.00 8.89
CA LYS A 411 39.07 0.06 7.97
C LYS A 411 37.86 -0.56 8.66
N ARG A 412 36.67 -0.37 8.11
CA ARG A 412 35.42 -0.97 8.62
C ARG A 412 34.80 -1.91 7.59
N SER A 413 34.49 -3.12 8.03
CA SER A 413 33.62 -4.02 7.26
C SER A 413 32.18 -3.52 7.37
N THR A 414 31.55 -3.28 6.23
CA THR A 414 30.18 -2.77 6.14
C THR A 414 29.47 -3.49 4.99
N GLY A 415 28.25 -3.06 4.68
CA GLY A 415 27.59 -3.48 3.46
C GLY A 415 26.68 -2.41 2.90
N ILE A 416 26.56 -2.43 1.58
CA ILE A 416 25.56 -1.66 0.88
C ILE A 416 24.27 -2.47 0.88
N VAL A 417 23.17 -1.82 1.24
CA VAL A 417 21.83 -2.33 1.02
C VAL A 417 21.30 -1.57 -0.18
N ASP A 418 20.94 -2.26 -1.27
CA ASP A 418 20.28 -1.59 -2.40
C ASP A 418 18.81 -1.27 -2.07
N LYS A 419 18.12 -0.50 -2.93
CA LYS A 419 16.71 -0.17 -2.69
C LYS A 419 15.83 -1.44 -2.56
N SER A 420 16.18 -2.53 -3.25
CA SER A 420 15.49 -3.83 -3.17
C SER A 420 15.79 -4.65 -1.89
N GLY A 421 16.63 -4.11 -1.00
CA GLY A 421 17.04 -4.73 0.26
C GLY A 421 18.05 -5.86 0.11
N VAL A 422 18.71 -5.95 -1.04
CA VAL A 422 19.83 -6.89 -1.26
C VAL A 422 21.05 -6.30 -0.57
N TRP A 423 21.66 -7.11 0.30
CA TRP A 423 22.88 -6.73 1.01
C TRP A 423 24.09 -7.24 0.24
N LYS A 424 25.09 -6.37 0.06
CA LYS A 424 26.37 -6.70 -0.55
C LYS A 424 27.50 -6.29 0.40
N PRO A 425 28.54 -7.12 0.60
CA PRO A 425 29.66 -6.79 1.46
C PRO A 425 30.54 -5.71 0.84
N TYR A 426 30.91 -4.71 1.63
CA TYR A 426 31.84 -3.64 1.24
C TYR A 426 32.82 -3.35 2.38
N THR A 427 33.90 -2.67 2.04
CA THR A 427 34.87 -2.16 3.00
C THR A 427 34.92 -0.64 2.89
N LEU A 428 34.62 0.05 3.98
CA LEU A 428 34.88 1.49 4.12
C LEU A 428 36.29 1.68 4.66
N VAL A 429 37.09 2.49 3.97
CA VAL A 429 38.40 2.93 4.42
C VAL A 429 38.34 4.45 4.60
N VAL A 430 38.64 4.92 5.80
CA VAL A 430 38.73 6.34 6.13
C VAL A 430 40.18 6.64 6.49
N ARG A 431 40.73 7.72 5.96
CA ARG A 431 42.07 8.21 6.28
C ARG A 431 41.94 9.62 6.85
N ALA A 432 42.67 9.92 7.91
CA ALA A 432 42.79 11.26 8.48
C ALA A 432 44.26 11.62 8.68
N TRP A 433 44.64 12.88 8.45
CA TRP A 433 46.02 13.36 8.58
C TRP A 433 46.11 14.80 9.08
#